data_AF-A0A7J4F9T6-F1
#
_entry.id   AF-A0A7J4F9T6-F1
#
_cell.length_a   1.000
_cell.length_b   1.000
_cell.length_c   1.000
_cell.angle_alpha   90.00
_cell.angle_beta   90.00
_cell.angle_gamma   90.00
#
_symmetry.space_group_name_H-M   'P 1'
#
loop_
_entity.id
_entity.type
_entity.pdbx_description
1 polymer ?
#
loop_
_entity_poly.entity_id
_entity_poly.type
_entity_poly.pdbx_seq_one_letter_code
_entity_poly.pdbx_strand_id
1 'polypeptide(L)'
;MEQVVEAMASKEGKRFHAGPRTAHAKRTRWAKESFPSLSKDLDVLWSAYGDLGYVGLNGRRARDTLEAMERIPDEIERRTGVKLR
;
A
#
# COMPACT_ATOMS: atom_id res chain seq x y z
N MET A 1 -2.91 4.21 3.91
CA MET A 1 -1.93 3.19 3.52
C MET A 1 -0.71 3.75 2.79
N GLU A 2 -0.87 4.58 1.76
CA GLU A 2 0.29 5.15 1.04
C GLU A 2 1.27 5.89 1.98
N GLN A 3 0.75 6.60 2.98
CA GLN A 3 1.54 7.27 4.02
C GLN A 3 2.35 6.29 4.89
N VAL A 4 1.83 5.10 5.17
CA VAL A 4 2.56 4.06 5.93
C VAL A 4 3.74 3.57 5.10
N VAL A 5 3.50 3.28 3.82
CA VAL A 5 4.55 2.88 2.87
C VAL A 5 5.61 3.97 2.74
N GLU A 6 5.22 5.24 2.67
CA GLU A 6 6.14 6.38 2.62
C GLU A 6 6.95 6.57 3.91
N ALA A 7 6.30 6.43 5.07
CA ALA A 7 6.98 6.48 6.36
C ALA A 7 8.05 5.39 6.46
N MET A 8 7.74 4.18 5.99
CA MET A 8 8.73 3.08 5.96
C MET A 8 9.86 3.35 4.98
N ALA A 9 9.56 3.80 3.77
CA ALA A 9 10.57 4.15 2.77
C ALA A 9 11.50 5.29 3.23
N SER A 10 10.98 6.20 4.06
CA SER A 10 11.73 7.34 4.59
C SER A 10 12.90 6.91 5.48
N LYS A 11 12.82 5.74 6.12
CA LYS A 11 13.94 5.15 6.89
C LYS A 11 15.14 4.81 6.03
N GLU A 12 14.91 4.55 4.74
CA GLU A 12 15.95 4.32 3.73
C GLU A 12 16.30 5.61 2.96
N GLY A 13 15.82 6.77 3.41
CA GLY A 13 16.02 8.05 2.73
C GLY A 13 15.24 8.20 1.42
N LYS A 14 14.32 7.29 1.10
CA LYS A 14 13.54 7.33 -0.16
C LYS A 14 12.37 8.32 -0.03
N ARG A 15 12.19 9.14 -1.07
CA ARG A 15 11.08 10.09 -1.22
C ARG A 15 10.51 10.01 -2.63
N PHE A 16 9.21 9.75 -2.77
CA PHE A 16 8.60 9.49 -4.08
C PHE A 16 8.01 10.75 -4.75
N HIS A 17 7.74 11.80 -3.98
CA HIS A 17 7.12 13.04 -4.46
C HIS A 17 8.02 13.97 -5.27
N ALA A 18 9.32 13.65 -5.40
CA ALA A 18 10.24 14.41 -6.26
C ALA A 18 9.86 14.36 -7.76
N GLY A 19 9.02 13.40 -8.16
CA GLY A 19 8.46 13.33 -9.52
C GLY A 19 7.00 12.88 -9.47
N PRO A 20 6.02 13.80 -9.32
CA PRO A 20 4.61 13.48 -9.04
C PRO A 20 4.00 12.48 -10.02
N ARG A 21 4.32 12.59 -11.32
CA ARG A 21 3.86 11.67 -12.37
C ARG A 21 4.34 10.22 -12.20
N THR A 22 5.43 10.02 -11.46
CA THR A 22 6.05 8.70 -11.23
C THR A 22 5.93 8.23 -9.78
N ALA A 23 5.37 9.07 -8.90
CA ALA A 23 5.38 8.84 -7.46
C ALA A 23 4.68 7.53 -7.08
N HIS A 24 3.48 7.30 -7.63
CA HIS A 24 2.71 6.08 -7.40
C HIS A 24 3.47 4.82 -7.85
N ALA A 25 3.93 4.79 -9.11
CA ALA A 25 4.66 3.64 -9.66
C ALA A 25 5.94 3.32 -8.88
N LYS A 26 6.71 4.34 -8.49
CA LYS A 26 7.93 4.17 -7.68
C LYS A 26 7.62 3.65 -6.28
N ARG A 27 6.57 4.17 -5.63
CA ARG A 27 6.12 3.71 -4.31
C ARG A 27 5.65 2.26 -4.36
N THR A 28 4.83 1.92 -5.35
CA THR A 28 4.33 0.56 -5.57
C THR A 28 5.46 -0.43 -5.79
N ARG A 29 6.41 -0.09 -6.67
CA ARG A 29 7.57 -0.93 -6.93
C ARG A 29 8.38 -1.17 -5.66
N TRP A 30 8.75 -0.10 -4.95
CA TRP A 30 9.52 -0.23 -3.70
C TRP A 30 8.78 -1.07 -2.66
N ALA A 31 7.48 -0.85 -2.46
CA ALA A 31 6.71 -1.60 -1.47
C ALA A 31 6.68 -3.10 -1.77
N LYS A 32 6.54 -3.50 -3.04
CA LYS A 32 6.56 -4.91 -3.43
C LYS A 32 7.95 -5.55 -3.29
N GLU A 33 9.01 -4.79 -3.56
CA GLU A 33 10.39 -5.25 -3.39
C GLU A 33 10.72 -5.42 -1.89
N SER A 34 10.31 -4.48 -1.04
CA SER A 34 10.57 -4.52 0.41
C SER A 34 9.66 -5.50 1.17
N PHE A 35 8.43 -5.68 0.70
CA PHE A 35 7.44 -6.59 1.31
C PHE A 35 6.84 -7.56 0.27
N PRO A 36 7.63 -8.53 -0.26
CA PRO A 36 7.15 -9.41 -1.33
C PRO A 36 5.90 -10.23 -0.97
N SER A 37 5.73 -10.58 0.32
CA SER A 37 4.54 -11.28 0.84
C SER A 37 3.25 -10.48 0.65
N LEU A 38 3.31 -9.16 0.60
CA LEU A 38 2.16 -8.26 0.47
C LEU A 38 1.84 -7.91 -0.98
N SER A 39 2.60 -8.40 -1.97
CA SER A 39 2.48 -7.95 -3.35
C SER A 39 1.04 -8.04 -3.88
N LYS A 40 0.33 -9.13 -3.56
CA LYS A 40 -1.07 -9.33 -3.93
C LYS A 40 -2.04 -8.41 -3.17
N ASP A 41 -1.86 -8.26 -1.86
CA ASP A 41 -2.70 -7.38 -1.03
C ASP A 41 -2.58 -5.91 -1.47
N LEU A 42 -1.36 -5.51 -1.83
CA LEU A 42 -1.07 -4.20 -2.35
C LEU A 42 -1.72 -3.95 -3.73
N ASP A 43 -1.72 -4.96 -4.62
CA ASP A 43 -2.44 -4.89 -5.90
C ASP A 43 -3.95 -4.70 -5.71
N VAL A 44 -4.55 -5.47 -4.79
CA VAL A 44 -5.97 -5.32 -4.43
C VAL A 44 -6.23 -3.89 -3.97
N LEU A 45 -5.44 -3.39 -3.04
CA LEU A 45 -5.60 -2.05 -2.47
C LEU A 45 -5.48 -0.93 -3.50
N TRP A 46 -4.46 -0.95 -4.37
CA TRP A 46 -4.27 0.11 -5.35
C TRP A 46 -5.24 0.02 -6.52
N SER A 47 -5.65 -1.19 -6.90
CA SER A 47 -6.72 -1.36 -7.89
C SER A 47 -8.05 -0.76 -7.40
N ALA A 48 -8.28 -0.77 -6.08
CA ALA A 48 -9.45 -0.15 -5.47
C ALA A 48 -9.48 1.37 -5.66
N TYR A 49 -8.32 2.04 -5.67
CA TYR A 49 -8.23 3.49 -5.95
C TYR A 49 -8.69 3.87 -7.37
N GLY A 50 -8.45 3.00 -8.36
CA GLY A 50 -8.91 3.21 -9.74
C GLY A 50 -10.37 2.81 -9.94
N ASP A 51 -10.78 1.69 -9.33
CA ASP A 51 -12.04 1.02 -9.68
C ASP A 51 -13.20 1.29 -8.72
N LEU A 52 -12.95 1.79 -7.50
CA LEU A 52 -14.02 2.24 -6.60
C LEU A 52 -14.48 3.68 -6.88
N GLY A 53 -14.01 4.30 -7.97
CA GLY A 53 -14.43 5.62 -8.44
C GLY A 53 -15.86 5.66 -9.04
N TYR A 54 -16.65 6.61 -8.53
CA TYR A 54 -17.99 7.13 -8.90
C TYR A 54 -19.20 6.21 -9.11
N VAL A 55 -19.07 4.89 -9.27
CA VAL A 55 -20.24 4.00 -9.51
C VAL A 55 -20.36 2.88 -8.48
N GLY A 56 -19.91 3.13 -7.24
CA GLY A 56 -19.76 2.16 -6.16
C GLY A 56 -20.86 1.10 -6.08
N LEU A 57 -20.56 -0.13 -6.55
CA LEU A 57 -21.53 -1.24 -6.59
C LEU A 57 -20.88 -2.64 -6.42
N ASN A 58 -19.64 -2.76 -5.92
CA ASN A 58 -19.02 -4.08 -5.69
C ASN A 58 -18.58 -4.29 -4.22
N GLY A 59 -19.53 -4.74 -3.40
CA GLY A 59 -19.32 -5.01 -1.96
C GLY A 59 -18.27 -6.09 -1.66
N ARG A 60 -18.08 -7.08 -2.55
CA ARG A 60 -16.98 -8.06 -2.41
C ARG A 60 -15.63 -7.37 -2.50
N ARG A 61 -15.46 -6.48 -3.48
CA ARG A 61 -14.20 -5.77 -3.67
C ARG A 61 -13.90 -4.78 -2.54
N ALA A 62 -14.93 -4.13 -2.00
CA ALA A 62 -14.78 -3.29 -0.82
C ALA A 62 -14.30 -4.12 0.39
N ARG A 63 -14.87 -5.31 0.59
CA ARG A 63 -14.40 -6.25 1.62
C ARG A 63 -12.95 -6.68 1.40
N ASP A 64 -12.59 -7.13 0.20
CA ASP A 64 -11.22 -7.56 -0.10
C ASP A 64 -10.21 -6.41 0.13
N THR A 65 -10.61 -5.18 -0.18
CA THR A 65 -9.80 -3.98 0.09
C THR A 65 -9.63 -3.74 1.59
N LEU A 66 -10.69 -3.85 2.39
CA LEU A 66 -10.62 -3.71 3.84
C LEU A 66 -9.75 -4.79 4.48
N GLU A 67 -9.92 -6.05 4.07
CA GLU A 67 -9.08 -7.16 4.56
C GLU A 67 -7.60 -6.94 4.20
N ALA A 68 -7.31 -6.46 2.99
CA ALA A 68 -5.94 -6.08 2.62
C ALA A 68 -5.41 -4.92 3.47
N MET A 69 -6.24 -3.91 3.77
CA MET A 69 -5.87 -2.79 4.64
C MET A 69 -5.56 -3.21 6.08
N GLU A 70 -6.14 -4.31 6.57
CA GLU A 70 -5.85 -4.87 7.88
C GLU A 70 -4.54 -5.67 7.89
N ARG A 71 -4.28 -6.48 6.85
CA ARG A 71 -3.08 -7.34 6.78
C ARG A 71 -1.78 -6.57 6.59
N ILE A 72 -1.83 -5.46 5.84
CA ILE A 72 -0.61 -4.71 5.46
C ILE A 72 0.12 -4.14 6.68
N PRO A 73 -0.53 -3.41 7.62
CA PRO A 73 0.12 -2.93 8.83
C PRO A 73 0.73 -4.07 9.64
N ASP A 74 -0.03 -5.14 9.92
CA ASP A 74 0.40 -6.27 10.74
C ASP A 74 1.70 -6.92 10.20
N GLU A 75 1.80 -7.08 8.88
CA GLU A 75 3.03 -7.57 8.25
C GLU A 75 4.19 -6.60 8.38
N ILE A 76 3.95 -5.30 8.17
CA ILE A 76 4.98 -4.28 8.30
C ILE A 76 5.48 -4.24 9.75
N GLU A 77 4.59 -4.26 10.74
CA GLU A 77 4.97 -4.33 12.15
C GLU A 77 5.83 -5.57 12.42
N ARG A 78 5.40 -6.74 11.94
CA ARG A 78 6.13 -7.99 12.13
C ARG A 78 7.52 -7.98 11.51
N ARG A 79 7.69 -7.41 10.31
CA ARG A 79 8.99 -7.38 9.62
C ARG A 79 9.94 -6.32 10.16
N THR A 80 9.40 -5.24 10.71
CA THR A 80 10.19 -4.03 11.00
C THR A 80 10.30 -3.73 12.49
N GLY A 81 9.50 -4.39 13.34
CA GLY A 81 9.39 -4.12 14.77
C GLY A 81 8.73 -2.77 15.10
N VAL A 82 8.24 -2.04 14.11
CA VAL A 82 7.57 -0.74 14.29
C VAL A 82 6.11 -0.98 14.59
N LYS A 83 5.58 -0.39 15.66
CA LYS A 83 4.13 -0.35 15.86
C LYS A 83 3.50 0.75 15.01
N LEU A 84 2.46 0.38 14.27
CA LEU A 84 1.62 1.20 13.42
C LEU A 84 0.23 1.42 14.03
N ARG A 85 0.02 0.98 15.29
CA ARG A 85 -1.13 1.24 16.15
C ARG A 85 -0.71 1.73 17.53
#